data_AF-A0A379UVY3-F1
#
_entry.id   AF-A0A379UVY3-F1
#
_cell.length_a   1.000
_cell.length_b   1.000
_cell.length_c   1.000
_cell.angle_alpha   90.00
_cell.angle_beta   90.00
_cell.angle_gamma   90.00
#
_symmetry.space_group_name_H-M   'P 1'
#
loop_
_entity.id
_entity.type
_entity.pdbx_description
1 polymer ?
#
loop_
_entity_poly.entity_id
_entity_poly.type
_entity_poly.pdbx_seq_one_letter_code
_entity_poly.pdbx_strand_id
1 'polypeptide(L)'
;MSKSEQISHMTDVMAKFVGYTGKVLPDDVTAKLEDLHKKETSKLADVIFTTMIENQRLAKELDRPSCQDTGVIQFLVECGRTFR
;
A
#
# COMPACT_ATOMS: atom_id res chain seq x y z
N MET A 1 24.21 -1.83 18.25
CA MET A 1 23.68 -2.97 17.48
C MET A 1 24.82 -3.58 16.69
N SER A 2 24.93 -4.90 16.64
CA SER A 2 25.82 -5.59 15.71
C SER A 2 25.37 -5.35 14.27
N LYS A 3 26.27 -5.54 13.30
CA LYS A 3 25.91 -5.46 11.87
C LYS A 3 24.77 -6.43 11.51
N SER A 4 24.76 -7.61 12.12
CA SER A 4 23.70 -8.61 11.92
C SER A 4 22.35 -8.11 12.46
N GLU A 5 22.33 -7.47 13.64
CA GLU A 5 21.13 -6.87 14.21
C GLU A 5 20.59 -5.74 13.32
N GLN A 6 21.47 -4.90 12.75
CA GLN A 6 21.06 -3.82 11.84
C GLN A 6 20.42 -4.36 10.55
N ILE A 7 21.01 -5.41 9.96
CA ILE A 7 20.46 -6.08 8.77
C ILE A 7 19.09 -6.68 9.07
N SER A 8 18.96 -7.39 10.21
CA SER A 8 17.68 -7.97 10.63
C SER A 8 16.63 -6.89 10.82
N HIS A 9 16.98 -5.82 11.53
CA HIS A 9 16.06 -4.72 11.79
C HIS A 9 15.56 -4.05 10.50
N MET A 10 16.47 -3.75 9.57
CA MET A 10 16.09 -3.17 8.28
C MET A 10 15.19 -4.12 7.49
N THR A 11 15.54 -5.42 7.44
CA THR A 11 14.73 -6.43 6.74
C THR A 11 13.32 -6.51 7.31
N ASP A 12 13.19 -6.52 8.64
CA ASP A 12 11.89 -6.59 9.32
C ASP A 12 11.03 -5.35 9.05
N VAL A 13 11.63 -4.16 9.09
CA VAL A 13 10.94 -2.90 8.81
C VAL A 13 10.46 -2.88 7.35
N MET A 14 11.34 -3.22 6.41
CA MET A 14 11.01 -3.21 4.99
C MET A 14 9.96 -4.27 4.63
N ALA A 15 10.05 -5.47 5.20
CA ALA A 15 9.05 -6.53 4.96
C ALA A 15 7.66 -6.12 5.47
N LYS A 16 7.58 -5.54 6.68
CA LYS A 16 6.32 -5.01 7.23
C LYS A 16 5.78 -3.88 6.39
N PHE A 17 6.63 -2.96 5.94
CA PHE A 17 6.24 -1.83 5.12
C PHE A 17 5.69 -2.29 3.75
N VAL A 18 6.41 -3.16 3.04
CA VAL A 18 5.96 -3.71 1.75
C VAL A 18 4.64 -4.47 1.91
N GLY A 19 4.51 -5.27 2.97
CA GLY A 19 3.26 -5.96 3.28
C GLY A 19 2.10 -5.00 3.57
N TYR A 20 2.36 -3.86 4.21
CA TYR A 20 1.38 -2.81 4.48
C TYR A 20 0.94 -2.10 3.20
N THR A 21 1.89 -1.68 2.35
CA THR A 21 1.59 -0.98 1.09
C THR A 21 0.87 -1.87 0.08
N GLY A 22 1.02 -3.20 0.17
CA GLY A 22 0.26 -4.14 -0.66
C GLY A 22 -1.24 -4.21 -0.36
N LYS A 23 -1.68 -3.69 0.80
CA LYS A 23 -3.09 -3.71 1.23
C LYS A 23 -3.70 -2.34 1.55
N VAL A 24 -2.88 -1.33 1.86
CA VAL A 24 -3.34 0.03 2.16
C VAL A 24 -2.83 1.00 1.10
N LEU A 25 -3.77 1.70 0.45
CA LEU A 25 -3.48 2.80 -0.46
C LEU A 25 -3.08 4.07 0.32
N PRO A 26 -2.31 4.98 -0.27
CA PRO A 26 -2.06 6.30 0.31
C PRO A 26 -3.36 7.06 0.66
N ASP A 27 -3.30 7.88 1.70
CA ASP A 27 -4.47 8.61 2.22
C ASP A 27 -5.03 9.59 1.17
N ASP A 28 -4.17 10.25 0.41
CA ASP A 28 -4.54 11.17 -0.67
C ASP A 28 -5.23 10.44 -1.84
N VAL A 29 -4.75 9.25 -2.19
CA VAL A 29 -5.38 8.38 -3.20
C VAL A 29 -6.75 7.92 -2.73
N THR A 30 -6.87 7.47 -1.47
CA THR A 30 -8.14 7.01 -0.89
C THR A 30 -9.15 8.15 -0.84
N ALA A 31 -8.75 9.32 -0.33
CA ALA A 31 -9.61 10.51 -0.30
C ALA A 31 -10.04 10.94 -1.71
N LYS A 32 -9.13 10.82 -2.70
CA LYS A 32 -9.47 11.17 -4.07
C LYS A 32 -10.48 10.19 -4.69
N LEU A 33 -10.36 8.90 -4.43
CA LEU A 33 -11.34 7.90 -4.88
C LEU A 33 -12.73 8.17 -4.30
N GLU A 34 -12.83 8.53 -3.02
CA GLU A 34 -14.10 8.91 -2.39
C GLU A 34 -14.70 10.20 -2.98
N ASP A 35 -13.88 11.22 -3.25
CA ASP A 35 -14.31 12.46 -3.92
C ASP A 35 -14.86 12.20 -5.33
N LEU A 36 -14.18 11.34 -6.09
CA LEU A 36 -14.61 10.96 -7.44
C LEU A 36 -15.91 10.15 -7.42
N HIS A 37 -16.02 9.20 -6.50
CA HIS A 37 -17.23 8.38 -6.35
C HIS A 37 -18.47 9.25 -6.09
N LYS A 38 -18.37 10.26 -5.21
CA LYS A 38 -19.47 11.20 -4.91
C LYS A 38 -19.96 12.02 -6.12
N LYS A 39 -19.10 12.18 -7.13
CA LYS A 39 -19.40 12.97 -8.34
C LYS A 39 -19.90 12.10 -9.50
N GLU A 40 -19.86 10.79 -9.33
CA GLU A 40 -20.22 9.86 -10.38
C GLU A 40 -21.74 9.83 -10.60
N THR A 41 -22.14 9.73 -11.86
CA THR A 41 -23.56 9.68 -12.25
C THR A 41 -23.88 8.38 -13.00
N SER A 42 -22.86 7.69 -13.50
CA SER A 42 -22.98 6.38 -14.12
C SER A 42 -23.21 5.32 -13.05
N LYS A 43 -24.34 4.60 -13.18
CA LYS A 43 -24.67 3.46 -12.31
C LYS A 43 -23.59 2.37 -12.34
N LEU A 44 -22.94 2.16 -13.49
CA LEU A 44 -21.87 1.17 -13.60
C LEU A 44 -20.63 1.61 -12.81
N ALA A 45 -20.24 2.87 -12.96
CA ALA A 45 -19.07 3.39 -12.26
C ALA A 45 -19.29 3.46 -10.74
N ASP A 46 -20.51 3.78 -10.28
CA ASP A 46 -20.89 3.70 -8.86
C ASP A 46 -20.65 2.30 -8.26
N VAL A 47 -21.06 1.24 -8.97
CA VAL A 47 -20.81 -0.15 -8.56
C VAL A 47 -19.31 -0.46 -8.53
N ILE A 48 -18.54 0.04 -9.50
CA ILE A 48 -17.09 -0.14 -9.55
C ILE A 48 -16.43 0.52 -8.34
N PHE A 49 -16.72 1.80 -8.06
CA PHE A 49 -16.17 2.50 -6.90
C PHE A 49 -16.53 1.82 -5.59
N THR A 50 -17.79 1.42 -5.43
CA THR A 50 -18.26 0.67 -4.25
C THR A 50 -17.47 -0.62 -4.06
N THR A 51 -17.22 -1.36 -5.15
CA THR A 51 -16.44 -2.60 -5.13
C THR A 51 -14.97 -2.35 -4.77
N MET A 52 -14.37 -1.27 -5.30
CA MET A 52 -12.99 -0.89 -4.98
C MET A 52 -12.84 -0.53 -3.49
N ILE A 53 -13.77 0.26 -2.94
CA ILE A 53 -13.76 0.66 -1.52
C ILE A 53 -13.91 -0.57 -0.62
N GLU A 54 -14.85 -1.47 -0.95
CA GLU A 54 -15.05 -2.69 -0.17
C GLU A 54 -13.84 -3.62 -0.24
N ASN A 55 -13.19 -3.73 -1.42
CA ASN A 55 -11.94 -4.49 -1.56
C ASN A 55 -10.82 -3.92 -0.66
N GLN A 56 -10.66 -2.59 -0.62
CA GLN A 56 -9.68 -1.95 0.26
C GLN A 56 -9.95 -2.22 1.75
N ARG A 57 -11.23 -2.17 2.15
CA ARG A 57 -11.65 -2.49 3.52
C ARG A 57 -11.31 -3.94 3.88
N LEU A 58 -11.68 -4.88 3.02
CA LEU A 58 -11.43 -6.32 3.20
C LEU A 58 -9.94 -6.67 3.16
N ALA A 59 -9.14 -6.04 2.31
CA ALA A 59 -7.69 -6.26 2.25
C ALA A 59 -7.03 -5.96 3.61
N LYS A 60 -7.46 -4.89 4.28
CA LYS A 60 -6.99 -4.52 5.61
C LYS A 60 -7.53 -5.45 6.71
N GLU A 61 -8.81 -5.80 6.68
CA GLU A 61 -9.45 -6.66 7.69
C GLU A 61 -8.93 -8.09 7.65
N LEU A 62 -8.76 -8.65 6.45
CA LEU A 62 -8.33 -10.03 6.23
C LEU A 62 -6.80 -10.18 6.14
N ASP A 63 -6.07 -9.08 6.37
CA ASP A 63 -4.60 -9.03 6.35
C ASP A 63 -3.97 -9.61 5.06
N ARG A 64 -4.56 -9.30 3.90
CA ARG A 64 -4.15 -9.86 2.60
C ARG A 64 -3.97 -8.77 1.53
N PRO A 65 -3.17 -9.01 0.48
CA PRO A 65 -2.99 -8.05 -0.61
C PRO A 65 -4.32 -7.61 -1.23
N SER A 66 -4.40 -6.33 -1.59
CA SER A 66 -5.57 -5.74 -2.26
C SER A 66 -5.74 -6.22 -3.70
N CYS A 67 -4.66 -6.71 -4.33
CA CYS A 67 -4.65 -7.21 -5.70
C CYS A 67 -3.97 -8.58 -5.77
N GLN A 68 -4.37 -9.40 -6.75
CA GLN A 68 -3.73 -10.68 -7.06
C GLN A 68 -2.33 -10.48 -7.66
N ASP A 69 -2.15 -9.41 -8.44
CA ASP A 69 -0.83 -8.95 -8.86
C ASP A 69 -0.26 -8.02 -7.78
N THR A 70 0.77 -8.49 -7.08
CA THR A 70 1.45 -7.72 -6.02
C THR A 70 2.57 -6.83 -6.55
N GLY A 71 2.81 -6.84 -7.87
CA GLY A 71 3.82 -6.04 -8.52
C GLY A 71 5.25 -6.50 -8.28
N VAL A 72 6.20 -5.62 -8.61
CA VAL A 72 7.64 -5.83 -8.42
C VAL A 72 8.14 -4.82 -7.40
N ILE A 73 8.91 -5.29 -6.43
CA ILE A 73 9.48 -4.44 -5.38
C ILE A 73 10.60 -3.59 -6.01
N GLN A 74 10.45 -2.26 -5.92
CA GLN A 74 11.44 -1.30 -6.40
C GLN A 74 11.83 -0.37 -5.25
N PHE A 75 13.13 -0.24 -5.00
CA PHE A 75 13.66 0.67 -3.99
C PHE A 75 14.45 1.78 -4.68
N LEU A 76 14.01 3.02 -4.52
CA LEU A 76 14.81 4.20 -4.82
C LEU A 76 15.40 4.69 -3.50
N VAL A 77 16.72 4.66 -3.38
CA VAL A 77 17.41 4.96 -2.12
C VAL A 77 18.38 6.12 -2.33
N GLU A 78 18.26 7.13 -1.48
CA GLU A 78 19.25 8.18 -1.34
C GLU A 78 20.05 7.94 -0.05
N CYS A 79 21.37 7.78 -0.18
CA CYS A 79 22.26 7.55 0.95
C CYS A 79 23.25 8.71 1.11
N GLY A 80 23.46 9.15 2.34
CA GLY A 80 24.43 10.19 2.65
C GLY A 80 25.88 9.73 2.48
N ARG A 81 26.82 10.68 2.36
CA ARG A 81 28.26 10.42 2.10
C ARG A 81 28.92 9.42 3.06
N THR A 82 28.40 9.30 4.28
CA THR A 82 28.96 8.44 5.34
C THR A 82 28.06 7.26 5.70
N PHE A 83 27.12 6.87 4.83
CA PHE A 83 26.29 5.69 5.03
C PHE A 83 27.17 4.43 5.04
N ARG A 84 27.25 3.74 6.18
CA ARG A 84 28.11 2.56 6.42
C ARG A 84 27.42 1.57 7.35
#